data_AF-A0A150K1C9-F1
#
_entry.id   AF-A0A150K1C9-F1
#
_cell.length_a   1.000
_cell.length_b   1.000
_cell.length_c   1.000
_cell.angle_alpha   90.00
_cell.angle_beta   90.00
_cell.angle_gamma   90.00
#
_symmetry.space_group_name_H-M   'P 1'
#
loop_
_entity.id
_entity.type
_entity.pdbx_description
1 polymer ?
#
loop_
_entity_poly.entity_id
_entity_poly.type
_entity_poly.pdbx_seq_one_letter_code
_entity_poly.pdbx_strand_id
1 'polypeptide(L)'
;MSKGVLPENFLWGGAVAAHQLEGGWNKGGKGVSVADVMTAGRHGVPRQITDGVLEGYYYPNHEAIDFYSRYKEDIKLFAEMGFKCFRTSIAWTRIFPNGDDDEPNEEGLQFYDDLFDELLKYHIEPVITLSHFELPYHLVKKYGGFRNRKCIDFFVKFSETVMRRYKDKVKYWMTFNEINNQADTSMDFASFTNSGIKYEEGENRKQTMYQAALYELIASAKAVTLGHKINPNFKIGCMLSFVPVYPYSCHPDDVMLATEAMRNRWFFGDVHVRGAIPHYTKKYWERNGFEIEYTKEDEQILKEGTVDYIGFSYYMSKVVSAREVKDSQPDGEFGRVVRNPYVQASDWGWQIDPVGLRYSLNALYERYNIPLFIVENGLGARDAVEEDGTINDDYRIQYFRDHIQEMKKAVELDGVDLMGYTPWGCIDLVSAGTGEMEKRYGFIYVDKDNEGNGTLERKKKKSFEWYKHVIKTNGEEL
;
A
#
# COMPACT_ATOMS: atom_id res chain seq x y z
N MET A 1 -15.04 34.16 9.93
CA MET A 1 -14.30 32.90 9.95
C MET A 1 -14.47 32.29 8.57
N SER A 2 -13.42 32.24 7.74
CA SER A 2 -13.51 31.52 6.47
C SER A 2 -13.79 30.05 6.80
N LYS A 3 -14.68 29.41 6.04
CA LYS A 3 -14.83 27.95 6.13
C LYS A 3 -13.46 27.33 5.80
N GLY A 4 -12.99 26.40 6.63
CA GLY A 4 -11.76 25.65 6.34
C GLY A 4 -11.89 24.91 5.00
N VAL A 5 -10.76 24.74 4.31
CA VAL A 5 -10.71 24.15 2.95
C VAL A 5 -11.10 22.68 2.96
N LEU A 6 -10.64 21.94 3.96
CA LEU A 6 -10.94 20.52 4.13
C LEU A 6 -12.19 20.33 5.00
N PRO A 7 -12.98 19.25 4.78
CA PRO A 7 -14.11 18.91 5.63
C PRO A 7 -13.71 18.82 7.12
N GLU A 8 -14.63 19.17 8.03
CA GLU A 8 -14.37 19.08 9.48
C GLU A 8 -14.08 17.65 9.95
N ASN A 9 -14.61 16.66 9.22
CA ASN A 9 -14.44 15.23 9.46
C ASN A 9 -13.35 14.60 8.56
N PHE A 10 -12.43 15.40 8.01
CA PHE A 10 -11.32 14.89 7.20
C PHE A 10 -10.46 13.91 8.02
N LEU A 11 -10.21 12.72 7.45
CA LEU A 11 -9.53 11.63 8.15
C LEU A 11 -8.01 11.80 8.08
N TRP A 12 -7.48 12.71 8.89
CA TRP A 12 -6.04 12.77 9.17
C TRP A 12 -5.58 11.54 9.95
N GLY A 13 -4.39 11.01 9.66
CA GLY A 13 -3.91 9.83 10.36
C GLY A 13 -2.48 9.46 10.00
N GLY A 14 -2.19 8.16 10.02
CA GLY A 14 -0.91 7.59 9.61
C GLY A 14 -1.12 6.16 9.15
N ALA A 15 -0.24 5.67 8.28
CA ALA A 15 -0.37 4.36 7.64
C ALA A 15 0.88 3.50 7.82
N VAL A 16 0.66 2.21 8.06
CA VAL A 16 1.68 1.16 8.20
C VAL A 16 1.15 -0.17 7.66
N ALA A 17 1.96 -1.22 7.68
CA ALA A 17 1.56 -2.59 7.39
C ALA A 17 2.11 -3.56 8.44
N ALA A 18 1.30 -4.55 8.85
CA ALA A 18 1.58 -5.45 9.95
C ALA A 18 2.99 -6.07 9.88
N HIS A 19 3.34 -6.74 8.78
CA HIS A 19 4.68 -7.35 8.61
C HIS A 19 5.87 -6.37 8.70
N GLN A 20 5.65 -5.06 8.56
CA GLN A 20 6.73 -4.06 8.58
C GLN A 20 6.99 -3.48 9.97
N LEU A 21 6.02 -3.59 10.89
CA LEU A 21 6.15 -3.01 12.22
C LEU A 21 5.86 -3.97 13.38
N GLU A 22 4.93 -4.92 13.23
CA GLU A 22 4.46 -5.76 14.34
C GLU A 22 5.60 -6.55 14.98
N GLY A 23 6.38 -7.26 14.17
CA GLY A 23 7.27 -8.30 14.70
C GLY A 23 6.46 -9.44 15.32
N GLY A 24 7.04 -10.12 16.32
CA GLY A 24 6.39 -11.27 16.95
C GLY A 24 5.94 -12.30 15.91
N TRP A 25 6.77 -12.52 14.89
CA TRP A 25 6.38 -13.22 13.65
C TRP A 25 5.93 -14.67 13.85
N ASN A 26 6.34 -15.28 14.96
CA ASN A 26 6.02 -16.64 15.39
C ASN A 26 5.29 -16.68 16.75
N LYS A 27 4.69 -15.56 17.18
CA LYS A 27 3.92 -15.45 18.41
C LYS A 27 2.43 -15.64 18.16
N GLY A 28 1.74 -16.16 19.16
CA GLY A 28 0.30 -16.36 19.16
C GLY A 28 -0.24 -17.19 18.00
N GLY A 29 0.48 -18.26 17.64
CA GLY A 29 0.10 -19.16 16.54
C GLY A 29 0.27 -18.57 15.13
N LYS A 30 0.86 -17.37 14.97
CA LYS A 30 1.10 -16.77 13.65
C LYS A 30 1.94 -17.69 12.75
N GLY A 31 1.48 -17.91 11.53
CA GLY A 31 2.20 -18.66 10.50
C GLY A 31 3.26 -17.85 9.75
N VAL A 32 4.02 -18.53 8.91
CA VAL A 32 5.06 -17.91 8.06
C VAL A 32 4.39 -17.17 6.90
N SER A 33 4.67 -15.89 6.76
CA SER A 33 4.22 -15.08 5.61
C SER A 33 5.28 -15.02 4.51
N VAL A 34 4.90 -14.51 3.33
CA VAL A 34 5.86 -14.19 2.28
C VAL A 34 6.93 -13.17 2.73
N ALA A 35 6.61 -12.24 3.63
CA ALA A 35 7.57 -11.29 4.18
C ALA A 35 8.61 -11.96 5.10
N ASP A 36 8.22 -13.04 5.79
CA ASP A 36 9.09 -13.77 6.73
C ASP A 36 10.20 -14.57 6.04
N VAL A 37 10.15 -14.71 4.70
CA VAL A 37 11.18 -15.39 3.90
C VAL A 37 11.98 -14.43 3.01
N MET A 38 11.88 -13.12 3.27
CA MET A 38 12.60 -12.07 2.54
C MET A 38 13.72 -11.48 3.39
N THR A 39 14.96 -11.57 2.93
CA THR A 39 16.12 -11.04 3.66
C THR A 39 16.15 -9.51 3.63
N ALA A 40 16.94 -8.87 4.48
CA ALA A 40 17.29 -7.47 4.25
C ALA A 40 18.06 -7.30 2.92
N GLY A 41 17.87 -6.15 2.28
CA GLY A 41 18.62 -5.67 1.13
C GLY A 41 19.13 -4.25 1.41
N ARG A 42 19.39 -3.47 0.35
CA ARG A 42 19.75 -2.04 0.45
C ARG A 42 19.56 -1.36 -0.91
N HIS A 43 19.71 -0.04 -0.98
CA HIS A 43 19.72 0.64 -2.28
C HIS A 43 20.72 -0.01 -3.26
N GLY A 44 20.23 -0.47 -4.41
CA GLY A 44 21.02 -1.19 -5.43
C GLY A 44 21.21 -2.70 -5.20
N VAL A 45 20.78 -3.25 -4.06
CA VAL A 45 20.86 -4.69 -3.75
C VAL A 45 19.46 -5.21 -3.38
N PRO A 46 18.81 -6.00 -4.24
CA PRO A 46 17.47 -6.48 -3.98
C PRO A 46 17.44 -7.41 -2.77
N ARG A 47 16.28 -7.48 -2.10
CA ARG A 47 16.02 -8.49 -1.07
C ARG A 47 16.05 -9.88 -1.70
N GLN A 48 16.60 -10.85 -0.99
CA GLN A 48 16.55 -12.25 -1.44
C GLN A 48 15.28 -12.92 -0.93
N ILE A 49 14.57 -13.60 -1.83
CA ILE A 49 13.42 -14.45 -1.48
C ILE A 49 13.93 -15.87 -1.28
N THR A 50 13.99 -16.32 -0.03
CA THR A 50 14.50 -17.65 0.35
C THR A 50 13.42 -18.74 0.24
N ASP A 51 13.81 -20.02 0.27
CA ASP A 51 12.86 -21.13 0.34
C ASP A 51 12.54 -21.51 1.79
N GLY A 52 11.74 -20.68 2.44
CA GLY A 52 11.48 -20.78 3.88
C GLY A 52 12.46 -19.97 4.71
N VAL A 53 12.36 -20.08 6.04
CA VAL A 53 13.26 -19.41 6.97
C VAL A 53 14.53 -20.24 7.12
N LEU A 54 15.67 -19.67 6.73
CA LEU A 54 16.96 -20.37 6.70
C LEU A 54 17.91 -19.81 7.77
N GLU A 55 18.69 -20.70 8.40
CA GLU A 55 19.75 -20.31 9.33
C GLU A 55 20.84 -19.52 8.58
N GLY A 56 21.42 -18.51 9.25
CA GLY A 56 22.46 -17.65 8.68
C GLY A 56 21.96 -16.47 7.84
N TYR A 57 20.65 -16.34 7.63
CA TYR A 57 20.03 -15.19 6.97
C TYR A 57 19.40 -14.23 7.98
N TYR A 58 19.42 -12.93 7.64
CA TYR A 58 18.76 -11.89 8.42
C TYR A 58 17.41 -11.49 7.80
N TYR A 59 16.33 -11.66 8.56
CA TYR A 59 14.95 -11.38 8.17
C TYR A 59 14.41 -10.21 9.02
N PRO A 60 14.47 -8.96 8.54
CA PRO A 60 14.18 -7.78 9.37
C PRO A 60 12.72 -7.73 9.85
N ASN A 61 11.80 -8.35 9.09
CA ASN A 61 10.37 -8.40 9.41
C ASN A 61 10.05 -9.27 10.64
N HIS A 62 10.94 -10.19 11.03
CA HIS A 62 10.69 -11.13 12.14
C HIS A 62 10.46 -10.41 13.46
N GLU A 63 11.31 -9.41 13.73
CA GLU A 63 11.21 -8.56 14.91
C GLU A 63 10.63 -7.17 14.56
N ALA A 64 10.88 -6.67 13.35
CA ALA A 64 10.48 -5.34 12.92
C ALA A 64 10.81 -4.27 13.99
N ILE A 65 9.82 -3.57 14.52
CA ILE A 65 9.98 -2.62 15.64
C ILE A 65 9.29 -3.08 16.93
N ASP A 66 8.85 -4.34 16.99
CA ASP A 66 8.10 -4.92 18.11
C ASP A 66 6.82 -4.12 18.46
N PHE A 67 6.11 -3.64 17.44
CA PHE A 67 4.80 -3.01 17.66
C PHE A 67 3.79 -4.00 18.26
N TYR A 68 3.93 -5.30 17.99
CA TYR A 68 3.08 -6.36 18.57
C TYR A 68 3.01 -6.28 20.11
N SER A 69 4.14 -5.98 20.76
CA SER A 69 4.21 -5.87 22.22
C SER A 69 4.03 -4.43 22.72
N ARG A 70 4.19 -3.43 21.86
CA ARG A 70 4.30 -1.99 22.21
C ARG A 70 3.20 -1.10 21.65
N TYR A 71 2.19 -1.68 21.00
CA TYR A 71 1.16 -0.92 20.30
C TYR A 71 0.42 0.07 21.21
N LYS A 72 0.28 -0.21 22.51
CA LYS A 72 -0.38 0.71 23.45
C LYS A 72 0.41 2.00 23.66
N GLU A 73 1.74 1.90 23.78
CA GLU A 73 2.58 3.10 23.87
C GLU A 73 2.62 3.85 22.54
N ASP A 74 2.70 3.12 21.43
CA ASP A 74 2.76 3.70 20.08
C ASP A 74 1.43 4.42 19.73
N ILE A 75 0.27 3.83 20.05
CA ILE A 75 -1.05 4.46 19.86
C ILE A 75 -1.21 5.73 20.69
N LYS A 76 -0.63 5.77 21.90
CA LYS A 76 -0.66 6.99 22.71
C LYS A 76 0.07 8.14 22.00
N LEU A 77 1.15 7.86 21.27
CA LEU A 77 1.84 8.86 20.45
C LEU A 77 0.99 9.29 19.24
N PHE A 78 0.26 8.38 18.60
CA PHE A 78 -0.69 8.71 17.53
C PHE A 78 -1.82 9.63 18.04
N ALA A 79 -2.36 9.32 19.23
CA ALA A 79 -3.35 10.14 19.90
C ALA A 79 -2.80 11.52 20.28
N GLU A 80 -1.53 11.60 20.70
CA GLU A 80 -0.87 12.87 21.01
C GLU A 80 -0.72 13.78 19.77
N MET A 81 -0.46 13.21 18.58
CA MET A 81 -0.52 13.95 17.31
C MET A 81 -1.97 14.33 16.93
N GLY A 82 -2.97 13.69 17.51
CA GLY A 82 -4.38 13.98 17.27
C GLY A 82 -4.99 13.24 16.08
N PHE A 83 -4.43 12.08 15.72
CA PHE A 83 -4.92 11.24 14.62
C PHE A 83 -6.44 11.05 14.69
N LYS A 84 -7.10 11.09 13.53
CA LYS A 84 -8.53 10.76 13.36
C LYS A 84 -8.71 9.33 12.90
N CYS A 85 -7.73 8.80 12.20
CA CYS A 85 -7.69 7.41 11.79
C CYS A 85 -6.27 6.84 11.85
N PHE A 86 -6.16 5.52 11.86
CA PHE A 86 -4.89 4.81 11.74
C PHE A 86 -5.05 3.66 10.76
N ARG A 87 -4.26 3.69 9.69
CA ARG A 87 -4.25 2.64 8.69
C ARG A 87 -3.22 1.58 9.03
N THR A 88 -3.65 0.33 9.08
CA THR A 88 -2.78 -0.84 9.17
C THR A 88 -3.36 -2.00 8.35
N SER A 89 -2.69 -3.15 8.35
CA SER A 89 -3.24 -4.40 7.84
C SER A 89 -3.53 -5.38 8.98
N ILE A 90 -4.47 -6.29 8.73
CA ILE A 90 -4.59 -7.51 9.52
C ILE A 90 -3.68 -8.54 8.87
N ALA A 91 -2.66 -9.01 9.60
CA ALA A 91 -1.77 -10.05 9.13
C ALA A 91 -2.57 -11.33 8.88
N TRP A 92 -2.73 -11.71 7.60
CA TRP A 92 -3.46 -12.92 7.20
C TRP A 92 -2.96 -14.14 7.97
N THR A 93 -1.64 -14.26 8.13
CA THR A 93 -0.98 -15.35 8.87
C THR A 93 -1.25 -15.38 10.37
N ARG A 94 -1.78 -14.31 10.99
CA ARG A 94 -2.28 -14.37 12.36
C ARG A 94 -3.64 -15.01 12.45
N ILE A 95 -4.48 -14.85 11.42
CA ILE A 95 -5.87 -15.36 11.42
C ILE A 95 -5.95 -16.75 10.83
N PHE A 96 -5.31 -16.97 9.68
CA PHE A 96 -5.17 -18.29 9.04
C PHE A 96 -3.68 -18.55 8.81
N PRO A 97 -2.99 -19.20 9.75
CA PRO A 97 -1.54 -19.42 9.70
C PRO A 97 -1.04 -20.07 8.41
N ASN A 98 -1.79 -21.03 7.87
CA ASN A 98 -1.49 -21.68 6.60
C ASN A 98 -2.33 -21.10 5.46
N GLY A 99 -3.45 -20.43 5.77
CA GLY A 99 -4.35 -19.83 4.78
C GLY A 99 -5.46 -20.77 4.31
N ASP A 100 -5.23 -22.08 4.41
CA ASP A 100 -6.19 -23.15 4.14
C ASP A 100 -6.69 -23.85 5.42
N ASP A 101 -6.46 -23.25 6.59
CA ASP A 101 -6.91 -23.79 7.88
C ASP A 101 -8.44 -23.82 7.96
N ASP A 102 -9.00 -24.84 8.61
CA ASP A 102 -10.45 -25.02 8.75
C ASP A 102 -11.09 -23.97 9.67
N GLU A 103 -10.41 -23.57 10.73
CA GLU A 103 -10.87 -22.57 11.70
C GLU A 103 -9.85 -21.44 11.84
N PRO A 104 -10.29 -20.20 12.13
CA PRO A 104 -9.37 -19.11 12.38
C PRO A 104 -8.65 -19.27 13.73
N ASN A 105 -7.47 -18.69 13.83
CA ASN A 105 -6.71 -18.61 15.06
C ASN A 105 -7.26 -17.48 15.96
N GLU A 106 -7.87 -17.86 17.08
CA GLU A 106 -8.49 -16.92 18.03
C GLU A 106 -7.48 -15.95 18.65
N GLU A 107 -6.24 -16.37 18.92
CA GLU A 107 -5.24 -15.46 19.51
C GLU A 107 -4.88 -14.33 18.54
N GLY A 108 -4.84 -14.63 17.24
CA GLY A 108 -4.69 -13.62 16.20
C GLY A 108 -5.89 -12.68 16.11
N LEU A 109 -7.12 -13.19 16.27
CA LEU A 109 -8.32 -12.35 16.31
C LEU A 109 -8.33 -11.44 17.55
N GLN A 110 -7.99 -11.99 18.72
CA GLN A 110 -7.95 -11.23 19.97
C GLN A 110 -6.90 -10.11 19.93
N PHE A 111 -5.74 -10.34 19.31
CA PHE A 111 -4.74 -9.29 19.14
C PHE A 111 -5.30 -8.06 18.43
N TYR A 112 -6.05 -8.24 17.33
CA TYR A 112 -6.65 -7.12 16.61
C TYR A 112 -7.87 -6.54 17.33
N ASP A 113 -8.61 -7.32 18.11
CA ASP A 113 -9.60 -6.76 19.03
C ASP A 113 -8.97 -5.77 20.01
N ASP A 114 -7.88 -6.18 20.67
CA ASP A 114 -7.18 -5.34 21.64
C ASP A 114 -6.54 -4.10 20.99
N LEU A 115 -5.97 -4.27 19.79
CA LEU A 115 -5.41 -3.16 19.02
C LEU A 115 -6.48 -2.13 18.65
N PHE A 116 -7.61 -2.59 18.11
CA PHE A 116 -8.70 -1.70 17.70
C PHE A 116 -9.38 -1.07 18.90
N ASP A 117 -9.52 -1.78 20.02
CA ASP A 117 -10.05 -1.21 21.25
C ASP A 117 -9.15 -0.09 21.81
N GLU A 118 -7.83 -0.26 21.76
CA GLU A 118 -6.90 0.80 22.17
C GLU A 118 -6.95 2.01 21.22
N LEU A 119 -7.10 1.81 19.90
CA LEU A 119 -7.32 2.91 18.94
C LEU A 119 -8.62 3.68 19.24
N LEU A 120 -9.72 2.95 19.40
CA LEU A 120 -11.06 3.52 19.61
C LEU A 120 -11.18 4.25 20.96
N LYS A 121 -10.43 3.82 21.98
CA LYS A 121 -10.28 4.54 23.26
C LYS A 121 -9.77 5.98 23.09
N TYR A 122 -8.97 6.24 22.06
CA TYR A 122 -8.50 7.59 21.71
C TYR A 122 -9.28 8.23 20.56
N HIS A 123 -10.43 7.65 20.16
CA HIS A 123 -11.25 8.09 19.03
C HIS A 123 -10.50 8.08 17.69
N ILE A 124 -9.61 7.10 17.52
CA ILE A 124 -8.88 6.87 16.26
C ILE A 124 -9.60 5.75 15.50
N GLU A 125 -10.16 6.07 14.34
CA GLU A 125 -10.85 5.11 13.48
C GLU A 125 -9.84 4.14 12.82
N PRO A 126 -9.99 2.81 12.93
CA PRO A 126 -9.17 1.89 12.19
C PRO A 126 -9.50 1.91 10.69
N VAL A 127 -8.46 1.94 9.85
CA VAL A 127 -8.55 1.78 8.39
C VAL A 127 -7.77 0.53 7.99
N ILE A 128 -8.46 -0.53 7.58
CA ILE A 128 -7.84 -1.87 7.51
C ILE A 128 -7.64 -2.34 6.08
N THR A 129 -6.40 -2.68 5.74
CA THR A 129 -6.09 -3.40 4.50
C THR A 129 -6.05 -4.90 4.77
N LEU A 130 -6.81 -5.69 3.99
CA LEU A 130 -6.93 -7.13 4.20
C LEU A 130 -5.66 -7.88 3.78
N SER A 131 -5.15 -7.63 2.57
CA SER A 131 -3.90 -8.22 2.08
C SER A 131 -2.86 -7.13 1.82
N HIS A 132 -1.80 -7.12 2.62
CA HIS A 132 -0.70 -6.16 2.50
C HIS A 132 0.66 -6.87 2.49
N PHE A 133 0.99 -7.49 1.36
CA PHE A 133 2.31 -8.10 1.10
C PHE A 133 2.72 -9.20 2.09
N GLU A 134 1.75 -9.89 2.69
CA GLU A 134 1.99 -10.79 3.83
C GLU A 134 1.13 -12.06 3.84
N LEU A 135 0.69 -12.50 2.67
CA LEU A 135 -0.09 -13.74 2.54
C LEU A 135 0.71 -14.96 3.08
N PRO A 136 0.02 -16.02 3.56
CA PRO A 136 0.69 -17.20 4.11
C PRO A 136 1.62 -17.89 3.11
N TYR A 137 2.88 -18.10 3.49
CA TYR A 137 3.88 -18.75 2.64
C TYR A 137 3.48 -20.20 2.28
N HIS A 138 2.67 -20.84 3.11
CA HIS A 138 2.07 -22.14 2.79
C HIS A 138 1.21 -22.08 1.52
N LEU A 139 0.44 -21.00 1.28
CA LEU A 139 -0.32 -20.83 0.05
C LEU A 139 0.60 -20.76 -1.18
N VAL A 140 1.78 -20.15 -1.04
CA VAL A 140 2.81 -20.16 -2.09
C VAL A 140 3.31 -21.58 -2.34
N LYS A 141 3.74 -22.29 -1.29
CA LYS A 141 4.36 -23.62 -1.44
C LYS A 141 3.38 -24.70 -1.93
N LYS A 142 2.13 -24.66 -1.46
CA LYS A 142 1.14 -25.71 -1.73
C LYS A 142 0.29 -25.42 -2.96
N TYR A 143 0.00 -24.15 -3.25
CA TYR A 143 -0.91 -23.76 -4.32
C TYR A 143 -0.25 -22.91 -5.42
N GLY A 144 0.95 -22.37 -5.20
CA GLY A 144 1.62 -21.42 -6.11
C GLY A 144 1.19 -19.96 -5.91
N GLY A 145 0.51 -19.66 -4.80
CA GLY A 145 -0.07 -18.34 -4.55
C GLY A 145 -1.30 -18.08 -5.42
N PHE A 146 -1.57 -16.81 -5.72
CA PHE A 146 -2.75 -16.37 -6.46
C PHE A 146 -2.77 -16.79 -7.93
N ARG A 147 -1.77 -17.51 -8.46
CA ARG A 147 -1.92 -18.22 -9.74
C ARG A 147 -2.97 -19.33 -9.67
N ASN A 148 -3.36 -19.76 -8.46
CA ASN A 148 -4.33 -20.81 -8.23
C ASN A 148 -5.69 -20.26 -7.81
N ARG A 149 -6.76 -20.67 -8.53
CA ARG A 149 -8.12 -20.20 -8.28
C ARG A 149 -8.62 -20.46 -6.86
N LYS A 150 -8.11 -21.48 -6.16
CA LYS A 150 -8.48 -21.77 -4.76
C LYS A 150 -8.12 -20.65 -3.79
N CYS A 151 -7.11 -19.84 -4.10
CA CYS A 151 -6.72 -18.69 -3.28
C CYS A 151 -7.80 -17.61 -3.19
N ILE A 152 -8.73 -17.57 -4.16
CA ILE A 152 -9.93 -16.72 -4.08
C ILE A 152 -10.73 -17.06 -2.83
N ASP A 153 -11.06 -18.34 -2.64
CA ASP A 153 -11.92 -18.78 -1.54
C ASP A 153 -11.21 -18.66 -0.19
N PHE A 154 -9.89 -18.93 -0.13
CA PHE A 154 -9.08 -18.70 1.07
C PHE A 154 -9.09 -17.22 1.49
N PHE A 155 -8.92 -16.29 0.54
CA PHE A 155 -8.98 -14.87 0.83
C PHE A 155 -10.39 -14.43 1.27
N VAL A 156 -11.43 -14.93 0.61
CA VAL A 156 -12.83 -14.59 0.95
C VAL A 156 -13.17 -15.11 2.35
N LYS A 157 -12.75 -16.32 2.71
CA LYS A 157 -12.92 -16.86 4.07
C LYS A 157 -12.23 -16.01 5.13
N PHE A 158 -10.98 -15.61 4.87
CA PHE A 158 -10.25 -14.67 5.73
C PHE A 158 -10.99 -13.34 5.88
N SER A 159 -11.41 -12.74 4.76
CA SER A 159 -12.15 -11.48 4.72
C SER A 159 -13.47 -11.57 5.50
N GLU A 160 -14.23 -12.64 5.30
CA GLU A 160 -15.47 -12.91 6.03
C GLU A 160 -15.24 -12.91 7.53
N THR A 161 -14.24 -13.67 7.97
CA THR A 161 -13.94 -13.89 9.39
C THR A 161 -13.66 -12.56 10.08
N VAL A 162 -12.76 -11.75 9.52
CA VAL A 162 -12.35 -10.49 10.13
C VAL A 162 -13.45 -9.43 10.01
N MET A 163 -14.16 -9.35 8.89
CA MET A 163 -15.28 -8.43 8.74
C MET A 163 -16.43 -8.77 9.69
N ARG A 164 -16.70 -10.05 9.96
CA ARG A 164 -17.69 -10.45 10.98
C ARG A 164 -17.24 -10.12 12.39
N ARG A 165 -15.97 -10.38 12.73
CA ARG A 165 -15.42 -10.11 14.07
C ARG A 165 -15.44 -8.62 14.39
N TYR A 166 -14.99 -7.78 13.45
CA TYR A 166 -14.75 -6.36 13.69
C TYR A 166 -15.82 -5.43 13.12
N LYS A 167 -17.01 -5.95 12.82
CA LYS A 167 -18.09 -5.19 12.14
C LYS A 167 -18.54 -3.92 12.86
N ASP A 168 -18.36 -3.88 14.17
CA ASP A 168 -18.74 -2.77 15.05
C ASP A 168 -17.53 -1.92 15.49
N LYS A 169 -16.32 -2.27 15.04
CA LYS A 169 -15.05 -1.60 15.37
C LYS A 169 -14.35 -0.95 14.19
N VAL A 170 -14.54 -1.50 12.98
CA VAL A 170 -13.83 -1.05 11.77
C VAL A 170 -14.85 -0.66 10.70
N LYS A 171 -14.78 0.59 10.24
CA LYS A 171 -15.65 1.11 9.19
C LYS A 171 -15.00 1.08 7.81
N TYR A 172 -13.69 1.34 7.73
CA TYR A 172 -12.97 1.53 6.47
C TYR A 172 -12.07 0.34 6.17
N TRP A 173 -12.29 -0.27 5.02
CA TRP A 173 -11.59 -1.47 4.56
C TRP A 173 -10.99 -1.25 3.18
N MET A 174 -9.88 -1.93 2.88
CA MET A 174 -9.31 -2.10 1.54
C MET A 174 -8.96 -3.56 1.31
N THR A 175 -9.10 -4.06 0.08
CA THR A 175 -8.85 -5.48 -0.21
C THR A 175 -7.37 -5.82 -0.39
N PHE A 176 -6.74 -5.36 -1.48
CA PHE A 176 -5.37 -5.72 -1.83
C PHE A 176 -4.53 -4.46 -1.91
N ASN A 177 -3.48 -4.37 -1.10
CA ASN A 177 -2.53 -3.26 -1.14
C ASN A 177 -1.84 -3.20 -2.50
N GLU A 178 -1.78 -1.99 -3.07
CA GLU A 178 -1.05 -1.67 -4.30
C GLU A 178 -1.17 -2.80 -5.34
N ILE A 179 -2.40 -3.24 -5.60
CA ILE A 179 -2.68 -4.45 -6.40
C ILE A 179 -2.02 -4.40 -7.78
N ASN A 180 -1.78 -3.20 -8.29
CA ASN A 180 -1.20 -2.90 -9.58
C ASN A 180 0.34 -2.92 -9.62
N ASN A 181 1.05 -3.02 -8.49
CA ASN A 181 2.53 -3.12 -8.48
C ASN A 181 3.02 -4.29 -9.32
N GLN A 182 2.33 -5.45 -9.24
CA GLN A 182 2.66 -6.65 -10.00
C GLN A 182 2.63 -6.47 -11.53
N ALA A 183 2.09 -5.35 -12.04
CA ALA A 183 2.20 -5.01 -13.46
C ALA A 183 3.66 -4.94 -13.94
N ASP A 184 4.60 -4.58 -13.05
CA ASP A 184 6.02 -4.75 -13.29
C ASP A 184 6.43 -6.20 -13.07
N THR A 185 6.31 -7.00 -14.13
CA THR A 185 6.75 -8.40 -14.10
C THR A 185 8.27 -8.55 -14.19
N SER A 186 9.07 -7.48 -14.32
CA SER A 186 10.53 -7.57 -14.39
C SER A 186 11.18 -7.74 -13.02
N MET A 187 10.48 -7.36 -11.96
CA MET A 187 10.94 -7.47 -10.57
C MET A 187 10.18 -8.57 -9.83
N ASP A 188 10.88 -9.58 -9.33
CA ASP A 188 10.27 -10.67 -8.55
C ASP A 188 9.57 -10.17 -7.28
N PHE A 189 10.02 -9.03 -6.73
CA PHE A 189 9.44 -8.40 -5.55
C PHE A 189 7.92 -8.22 -5.69
N ALA A 190 7.45 -7.58 -6.76
CA ALA A 190 6.04 -7.20 -6.89
C ALA A 190 5.13 -8.43 -7.03
N SER A 191 5.46 -9.36 -7.91
CA SER A 191 4.69 -10.60 -8.09
C SER A 191 4.70 -11.48 -6.83
N PHE A 192 5.83 -11.51 -6.10
CA PHE A 192 5.93 -12.29 -4.87
C PHE A 192 5.14 -11.67 -3.72
N THR A 193 5.18 -10.35 -3.55
CA THR A 193 4.47 -9.69 -2.44
C THR A 193 2.98 -9.52 -2.71
N ASN A 194 2.57 -9.13 -3.92
CA ASN A 194 1.14 -9.01 -4.26
C ASN A 194 0.45 -10.38 -4.24
N SER A 195 1.09 -11.39 -4.85
CA SER A 195 0.39 -12.60 -5.29
C SER A 195 1.04 -13.90 -4.83
N GLY A 196 2.21 -13.85 -4.19
CA GLY A 196 2.92 -15.05 -3.76
C GLY A 196 3.52 -15.83 -4.93
N ILE A 197 3.83 -15.14 -6.02
CA ILE A 197 4.32 -15.77 -7.25
C ILE A 197 5.84 -15.77 -7.29
N LYS A 198 6.42 -16.97 -7.33
CA LYS A 198 7.77 -17.23 -7.83
C LYS A 198 7.64 -17.76 -9.25
N TYR A 199 8.29 -17.12 -10.21
CA TYR A 199 8.22 -17.55 -11.62
C TYR A 199 9.16 -18.72 -11.89
N GLU A 200 8.71 -19.64 -12.72
CA GLU A 200 9.53 -20.74 -13.23
C GLU A 200 10.35 -20.28 -14.45
N GLU A 201 11.47 -20.95 -14.73
CA GLU A 201 12.27 -20.66 -15.92
C GLU A 201 11.45 -20.96 -17.19
N GLY A 202 11.39 -19.98 -18.10
CA GLY A 202 10.59 -20.08 -19.33
C GLY A 202 9.09 -19.78 -19.16
N GLU A 203 8.62 -19.49 -17.95
CA GLU A 203 7.22 -19.12 -17.70
C GLU A 203 6.87 -17.77 -18.35
N ASN A 204 5.68 -17.65 -18.95
CA ASN A 204 5.18 -16.36 -19.44
C ASN A 204 4.73 -15.50 -18.25
N ARG A 205 5.67 -14.71 -17.72
CA ARG A 205 5.47 -13.89 -16.52
C ARG A 205 4.25 -12.96 -16.61
N LYS A 206 3.99 -12.38 -17.79
CA LYS A 206 2.84 -11.47 -18.01
C LYS A 206 1.51 -12.21 -18.01
N GLN A 207 1.41 -13.37 -18.66
CA GLN A 207 0.19 -14.19 -18.62
C GLN A 207 -0.13 -14.62 -17.18
N THR A 208 0.86 -15.15 -16.46
CA THR A 208 0.70 -15.57 -15.06
C THR A 208 0.31 -14.40 -14.16
N MET A 209 0.91 -13.22 -14.37
CA MET A 209 0.53 -12.00 -13.65
C MET A 209 -0.93 -11.63 -13.90
N TYR A 210 -1.39 -11.57 -15.16
CA TYR A 210 -2.78 -11.24 -15.45
C TYR A 210 -3.76 -12.26 -14.88
N GLN A 211 -3.40 -13.54 -14.87
CA GLN A 211 -4.22 -14.59 -14.26
C GLN A 211 -4.38 -14.38 -12.75
N ALA A 212 -3.27 -14.09 -12.06
CA ALA A 212 -3.27 -13.87 -10.62
C ALA A 212 -3.99 -12.58 -10.23
N ALA A 213 -3.70 -11.48 -10.93
CA ALA A 213 -4.39 -10.21 -10.78
C ALA A 213 -5.90 -10.36 -10.98
N LEU A 214 -6.35 -11.13 -11.98
CA LEU A 214 -7.77 -11.37 -12.20
C LEU A 214 -8.41 -12.16 -11.06
N TYR A 215 -7.73 -13.18 -10.53
CA TYR A 215 -8.20 -13.91 -9.35
C TYR A 215 -8.27 -13.01 -8.10
N GLU A 216 -7.31 -12.12 -7.88
CA GLU A 216 -7.35 -11.12 -6.81
C GLU A 216 -8.52 -10.12 -6.99
N LEU A 217 -8.77 -9.66 -8.22
CA LEU A 217 -9.90 -8.78 -8.54
C LEU A 217 -11.26 -9.47 -8.29
N ILE A 218 -11.38 -10.74 -8.66
CA ILE A 218 -12.58 -11.56 -8.37
C ILE A 218 -12.74 -11.75 -6.85
N ALA A 219 -11.65 -12.06 -6.14
CA ALA A 219 -11.65 -12.22 -4.69
C ALA A 219 -12.03 -10.92 -3.97
N SER A 220 -11.55 -9.78 -4.46
CA SER A 220 -11.93 -8.45 -3.97
C SER A 220 -13.42 -8.20 -4.15
N ALA A 221 -13.97 -8.44 -5.33
CA ALA A 221 -15.39 -8.23 -5.61
C ALA A 221 -16.30 -9.11 -4.74
N LYS A 222 -15.90 -10.37 -4.50
CA LYS A 222 -16.56 -11.25 -3.53
C LYS A 222 -16.51 -10.68 -2.11
N ALA A 223 -15.34 -10.20 -1.67
CA ALA A 223 -15.17 -9.62 -0.34
C ALA A 223 -15.99 -8.34 -0.14
N VAL A 224 -16.08 -7.47 -1.16
CA VAL A 224 -16.95 -6.27 -1.13
C VAL A 224 -18.41 -6.68 -0.94
N THR A 225 -18.91 -7.56 -1.82
CA THR A 225 -20.31 -8.02 -1.78
C THR A 225 -20.64 -8.67 -0.44
N LEU A 226 -19.73 -9.48 0.09
CA LEU A 226 -19.88 -10.13 1.39
C LEU A 226 -19.83 -9.14 2.55
N GLY A 227 -18.89 -8.20 2.52
CA GLY A 227 -18.74 -7.17 3.56
C GLY A 227 -20.00 -6.33 3.70
N HIS A 228 -20.60 -5.87 2.59
CA HIS A 228 -21.87 -5.14 2.63
C HIS A 228 -23.05 -5.98 3.13
N LYS A 229 -23.04 -7.31 2.94
CA LYS A 229 -24.03 -8.22 3.55
C LYS A 229 -23.83 -8.35 5.07
N ILE A 230 -22.59 -8.30 5.55
CA ILE A 230 -22.27 -8.33 6.99
C ILE A 230 -22.65 -7.02 7.66
N ASN A 231 -22.25 -5.90 7.07
CA ASN A 231 -22.59 -4.56 7.52
C ASN A 231 -22.67 -3.60 6.32
N PRO A 232 -23.87 -3.10 5.96
CA PRO A 232 -24.04 -2.20 4.82
C PRO A 232 -23.40 -0.81 5.03
N ASN A 233 -22.94 -0.51 6.26
CA ASN A 233 -22.26 0.75 6.57
C ASN A 233 -20.75 0.70 6.34
N PHE A 234 -20.18 -0.48 6.05
CA PHE A 234 -18.78 -0.55 5.67
C PHE A 234 -18.49 0.30 4.44
N LYS A 235 -17.28 0.85 4.41
CA LYS A 235 -16.67 1.45 3.22
C LYS A 235 -15.54 0.53 2.81
N ILE A 236 -15.69 -0.14 1.67
CA ILE A 236 -14.73 -1.14 1.17
C ILE A 236 -14.14 -0.61 -0.14
N GLY A 237 -12.88 -0.19 -0.08
CA GLY A 237 -12.14 0.43 -1.18
C GLY A 237 -11.21 -0.55 -1.89
N CYS A 238 -10.72 -0.15 -3.06
CA CYS A 238 -9.49 -0.72 -3.62
C CYS A 238 -8.27 0.03 -3.08
N MET A 239 -7.06 -0.48 -3.35
CA MET A 239 -5.82 0.23 -3.08
C MET A 239 -4.92 0.17 -4.32
N LEU A 240 -4.58 1.33 -4.88
CA LEU A 240 -3.70 1.46 -6.06
C LEU A 240 -2.38 2.15 -5.70
N SER A 241 -1.26 1.63 -6.20
CA SER A 241 -0.02 2.41 -6.30
C SER A 241 -0.14 3.37 -7.46
N PHE A 242 -0.28 4.67 -7.18
CA PHE A 242 -0.55 5.64 -8.24
C PHE A 242 0.69 6.47 -8.57
N VAL A 243 1.42 5.99 -9.58
CA VAL A 243 2.57 6.68 -10.18
C VAL A 243 2.12 7.27 -11.52
N PRO A 244 1.78 8.57 -11.61
CA PRO A 244 1.40 9.17 -12.87
C PRO A 244 2.57 9.14 -13.86
N VAL A 245 2.26 8.82 -15.11
CA VAL A 245 3.23 8.74 -16.20
C VAL A 245 3.01 9.92 -17.15
N TYR A 246 3.94 10.87 -17.14
CA TYR A 246 3.91 12.01 -18.05
C TYR A 246 4.60 11.69 -19.38
N PRO A 247 4.12 12.26 -20.50
CA PRO A 247 4.89 12.24 -21.74
C PRO A 247 6.08 13.19 -21.63
N TYR A 248 7.25 12.76 -22.10
CA TYR A 248 8.47 13.58 -22.09
C TYR A 248 8.31 14.89 -22.86
N SER A 249 7.54 14.88 -23.96
CA SER A 249 7.27 16.04 -24.79
C SER A 249 5.85 16.02 -25.35
N CYS A 250 5.45 17.10 -26.02
CA CYS A 250 4.18 17.15 -26.76
C CYS A 250 4.21 16.36 -28.09
N HIS A 251 5.28 15.60 -28.36
CA HIS A 251 5.33 14.73 -29.52
C HIS A 251 4.22 13.68 -29.43
N PRO A 252 3.42 13.46 -30.49
CA PRO A 252 2.26 12.56 -30.44
C PRO A 252 2.57 11.15 -29.92
N ASP A 253 3.71 10.59 -30.32
CA ASP A 253 4.12 9.25 -29.85
C ASP A 253 4.45 9.20 -28.36
N ASP A 254 5.00 10.28 -27.78
CA ASP A 254 5.27 10.34 -26.34
C ASP A 254 3.94 10.42 -25.56
N VAL A 255 2.97 11.20 -26.06
CA VAL A 255 1.60 11.31 -25.51
C VAL A 255 0.87 9.96 -25.57
N MET A 256 0.96 9.27 -26.72
CA MET A 256 0.33 7.96 -26.88
C MET A 256 1.00 6.92 -25.99
N LEU A 257 2.35 6.88 -25.92
CA LEU A 257 3.06 5.97 -25.03
C LEU A 257 2.66 6.19 -23.57
N ALA A 258 2.58 7.42 -23.07
CA ALA A 258 2.12 7.71 -21.71
C ALA A 258 0.69 7.20 -21.47
N THR A 259 -0.20 7.39 -22.45
CA THR A 259 -1.58 6.89 -22.41
C THR A 259 -1.62 5.35 -22.33
N GLU A 260 -0.78 4.65 -23.09
CA GLU A 260 -0.72 3.18 -23.07
C GLU A 260 -0.04 2.65 -21.81
N ALA A 261 1.03 3.29 -21.36
CA ALA A 261 1.76 2.94 -20.14
C ALA A 261 0.83 3.01 -18.91
N MET A 262 0.00 4.05 -18.82
CA MET A 262 -0.99 4.16 -17.73
C MET A 262 -2.04 3.05 -17.75
N ARG A 263 -2.29 2.35 -18.87
CA ARG A 263 -3.22 1.21 -18.90
C ARG A 263 -2.79 0.06 -17.99
N ASN A 264 -1.48 -0.08 -17.71
CA ASN A 264 -0.95 -1.03 -16.74
C ASN A 264 -1.42 -0.71 -15.31
N ARG A 265 -1.69 0.56 -15.01
CA ARG A 265 -2.30 0.95 -13.72
C ARG A 265 -3.83 0.98 -13.81
N TRP A 266 -4.39 1.46 -14.92
CA TRP A 266 -5.84 1.59 -15.09
C TRP A 266 -6.59 0.27 -15.12
N PHE A 267 -5.98 -0.81 -15.61
CA PHE A 267 -6.63 -2.13 -15.63
C PHE A 267 -7.24 -2.51 -14.28
N PHE A 268 -6.47 -2.36 -13.20
CA PHE A 268 -6.90 -2.72 -11.85
C PHE A 268 -8.01 -1.81 -11.33
N GLY A 269 -7.83 -0.48 -11.47
CA GLY A 269 -8.83 0.50 -11.06
C GLY A 269 -10.14 0.38 -11.85
N ASP A 270 -10.05 0.16 -13.16
CA ASP A 270 -11.22 -0.01 -14.03
C ASP A 270 -12.03 -1.23 -13.61
N VAL A 271 -11.37 -2.36 -13.30
CA VAL A 271 -12.10 -3.56 -12.85
C VAL A 271 -12.72 -3.33 -11.47
N HIS A 272 -11.99 -2.77 -10.50
CA HIS A 272 -12.53 -2.50 -9.16
C HIS A 272 -13.73 -1.54 -9.16
N VAL A 273 -13.70 -0.50 -10.00
CA VAL A 273 -14.71 0.56 -9.95
C VAL A 273 -15.84 0.33 -10.95
N ARG A 274 -15.52 -0.17 -12.15
CA ARG A 274 -16.53 -0.37 -13.23
C ARG A 274 -17.04 -1.80 -13.29
N GLY A 275 -16.39 -2.73 -12.58
CA GLY A 275 -16.81 -4.12 -12.50
C GLY A 275 -16.68 -4.89 -13.81
N ALA A 276 -15.80 -4.44 -14.72
CA ALA A 276 -15.63 -5.04 -16.03
C ALA A 276 -14.18 -4.99 -16.51
N ILE A 277 -13.73 -6.07 -17.14
CA ILE A 277 -12.41 -6.16 -17.78
C ILE A 277 -12.38 -5.21 -19.00
N PRO A 278 -11.49 -4.20 -19.04
CA PRO A 278 -11.44 -3.24 -20.14
C PRO A 278 -11.14 -3.86 -21.50
N HIS A 279 -11.73 -3.31 -22.55
CA HIS A 279 -11.50 -3.77 -23.93
C HIS A 279 -10.04 -3.67 -24.37
N TYR A 280 -9.30 -2.63 -23.94
CA TYR A 280 -7.89 -2.49 -24.27
C TYR A 280 -7.06 -3.65 -23.69
N THR A 281 -7.44 -4.16 -22.51
CA THR A 281 -6.79 -5.32 -21.87
C THR A 281 -7.13 -6.60 -22.61
N LYS A 282 -8.42 -6.84 -22.92
CA LYS A 282 -8.83 -8.01 -23.72
C LYS A 282 -8.09 -8.05 -25.07
N LYS A 283 -7.98 -6.90 -25.76
CA LYS A 283 -7.20 -6.79 -27.00
C LYS A 283 -5.70 -6.96 -26.79
N TYR A 284 -5.14 -6.56 -25.64
CA TYR A 284 -3.75 -6.82 -25.33
C TYR A 284 -3.50 -8.32 -25.15
N TRP A 285 -4.36 -9.03 -24.43
CA TRP A 285 -4.28 -10.49 -24.27
C TRP A 285 -4.36 -11.21 -25.62
N GLU A 286 -5.34 -10.87 -26.46
CA GLU A 286 -5.48 -11.42 -27.81
C GLU A 286 -4.20 -11.24 -28.66
N ARG A 287 -3.64 -10.02 -28.69
CA ARG A 287 -2.43 -9.72 -29.49
C ARG A 287 -1.19 -10.48 -29.02
N ASN A 288 -1.10 -10.80 -27.74
CA ASN A 288 0.04 -11.52 -27.17
C ASN A 288 -0.22 -13.02 -27.02
N GLY A 289 -1.38 -13.52 -27.47
CA GLY A 289 -1.76 -14.93 -27.33
C GLY A 289 -1.89 -15.39 -25.88
N PHE A 290 -2.28 -14.49 -24.97
CA PHE A 290 -2.46 -14.87 -23.56
C PHE A 290 -3.77 -15.63 -23.37
N GLU A 291 -3.67 -16.76 -22.68
CA GLU A 291 -4.81 -17.55 -22.25
C GLU A 291 -5.11 -17.22 -20.78
N ILE A 292 -6.17 -16.42 -20.57
CA ILE A 292 -6.62 -16.01 -19.23
C ILE A 292 -7.95 -16.70 -18.93
N GLU A 293 -7.97 -17.47 -17.86
CA GLU A 293 -9.11 -18.27 -17.41
C GLU A 293 -10.05 -17.44 -16.51
N TYR A 294 -11.27 -17.23 -17.00
CA TYR A 294 -12.39 -16.70 -16.24
C TYR A 294 -13.71 -17.09 -16.91
N THR A 295 -14.78 -17.05 -16.12
CA THR A 295 -16.13 -17.47 -16.53
C THR A 295 -17.08 -16.26 -16.62
N LYS A 296 -18.27 -16.48 -17.18
CA LYS A 296 -19.35 -15.47 -17.13
C LYS A 296 -19.81 -15.17 -15.71
N GLU A 297 -19.72 -16.15 -14.81
CA GLU A 297 -20.00 -15.96 -13.39
C GLU A 297 -18.96 -15.03 -12.76
N ASP A 298 -17.68 -15.17 -13.11
CA ASP A 298 -16.63 -14.26 -12.65
C ASP A 298 -16.87 -12.83 -13.15
N GLU A 299 -17.30 -12.64 -14.41
CA GLU A 299 -17.69 -11.31 -14.92
C GLU A 299 -18.88 -10.71 -14.13
N GLN A 300 -19.85 -11.54 -13.73
CA GLN A 300 -20.98 -11.08 -12.92
C GLN A 300 -20.53 -10.72 -11.49
N ILE A 301 -19.64 -11.51 -10.89
CA ILE A 301 -19.05 -11.23 -9.58
C ILE A 301 -18.34 -9.87 -9.60
N LEU A 302 -17.50 -9.60 -10.61
CA LEU A 302 -16.80 -8.32 -10.75
C LEU A 302 -17.78 -7.14 -10.82
N LYS A 303 -18.89 -7.32 -11.55
CA LYS A 303 -19.92 -6.29 -11.71
C LYS A 303 -20.69 -5.99 -10.42
N GLU A 304 -20.95 -7.01 -9.61
CA GLU A 304 -21.70 -6.87 -8.35
C GLU A 304 -20.84 -6.33 -7.21
N GLY A 305 -19.53 -6.59 -7.22
CA GLY A 305 -18.62 -6.26 -6.14
C GLY A 305 -17.73 -5.04 -6.39
N THR A 306 -18.26 -3.98 -6.98
CA THR A 306 -17.50 -2.73 -7.19
C THR A 306 -17.26 -1.99 -5.87
N VAL A 307 -16.10 -1.36 -5.75
CA VAL A 307 -15.65 -0.70 -4.50
C VAL A 307 -16.36 0.63 -4.22
N ASP A 308 -16.41 1.02 -2.94
CA ASP A 308 -17.03 2.27 -2.48
C ASP A 308 -16.15 3.51 -2.66
N TYR A 309 -14.82 3.33 -2.67
CA TYR A 309 -13.84 4.41 -2.77
C TYR A 309 -12.50 3.87 -3.33
N ILE A 310 -11.61 4.78 -3.73
CA ILE A 310 -10.25 4.45 -4.15
C ILE A 310 -9.26 4.90 -3.09
N GLY A 311 -8.71 3.94 -2.34
CA GLY A 311 -7.45 4.16 -1.64
C GLY A 311 -6.31 4.20 -2.66
N PHE A 312 -5.37 5.13 -2.51
CA PHE A 312 -4.14 5.09 -3.30
C PHE A 312 -2.92 5.58 -2.53
N SER A 313 -1.75 5.07 -2.91
CA SER A 313 -0.47 5.63 -2.52
C SER A 313 0.03 6.62 -3.57
N TYR A 314 0.73 7.64 -3.10
CA TYR A 314 1.44 8.59 -3.97
C TYR A 314 2.80 8.91 -3.37
N TYR A 315 3.85 8.77 -4.17
CA TYR A 315 5.22 9.08 -3.75
C TYR A 315 5.99 9.89 -4.78
N MET A 316 5.73 9.62 -6.07
CA MET A 316 6.52 10.13 -7.19
C MET A 316 5.72 10.08 -8.50
N SER A 317 6.22 10.78 -9.51
CA SER A 317 5.80 10.65 -10.90
C SER A 317 6.91 10.05 -11.78
N LYS A 318 6.54 9.58 -12.97
CA LYS A 318 7.45 9.07 -14.01
C LYS A 318 7.26 9.83 -15.31
N VAL A 319 8.27 9.77 -16.17
CA VAL A 319 8.20 10.33 -17.52
C VAL A 319 8.60 9.26 -18.52
N VAL A 320 7.89 9.16 -19.64
CA VAL A 320 8.18 8.21 -20.72
C VAL A 320 8.45 8.93 -22.04
N SER A 321 9.26 8.28 -22.88
CA SER A 321 9.60 8.76 -24.23
C SER A 321 9.54 7.60 -25.23
N ALA A 322 8.77 7.77 -26.30
CA ALA A 322 8.71 6.80 -27.40
C ALA A 322 10.02 6.73 -28.20
N ARG A 323 10.84 7.78 -28.07
CA ARG A 323 12.13 7.91 -28.74
C ARG A 323 13.27 7.79 -27.74
N GLU A 324 14.44 7.44 -28.22
CA GLU A 324 15.65 7.51 -27.41
C GLU A 324 16.01 8.98 -27.18
N VAL A 325 16.07 9.36 -25.92
CA VAL A 325 16.51 10.69 -25.47
C VAL A 325 17.62 10.51 -24.44
N LYS A 326 18.36 11.59 -24.17
CA LYS A 326 19.44 11.57 -23.19
C LYS A 326 18.93 11.03 -21.85
N ASP A 327 19.67 10.10 -21.27
CA ASP A 327 19.38 9.47 -19.97
C ASP A 327 18.06 8.66 -19.92
N SER A 328 17.46 8.35 -21.07
CA SER A 328 16.33 7.41 -21.14
C SER A 328 16.81 5.96 -21.06
N GLN A 329 16.02 5.11 -20.41
CA GLN A 329 16.35 3.71 -20.17
C GLN A 329 15.11 2.82 -20.34
N PRO A 330 15.28 1.56 -20.78
CA PRO A 330 14.20 0.59 -20.78
C PRO A 330 13.61 0.41 -19.38
N ASP A 331 12.31 0.19 -19.31
CA ASP A 331 11.56 -0.05 -18.08
C ASP A 331 10.60 -1.22 -18.30
N GLY A 332 10.62 -2.19 -17.39
CA GLY A 332 9.85 -3.43 -17.51
C GLY A 332 8.34 -3.22 -17.55
N GLU A 333 7.88 -2.10 -16.98
CA GLU A 333 6.48 -1.74 -16.89
C GLU A 333 6.08 -0.70 -17.93
N PHE A 334 6.79 0.42 -18.00
CA PHE A 334 6.39 1.60 -18.78
C PHE A 334 7.07 1.70 -20.16
N GLY A 335 7.88 0.72 -20.53
CA GLY A 335 8.58 0.65 -21.82
C GLY A 335 9.91 1.39 -21.81
N ARG A 336 9.89 2.73 -21.86
CA ARG A 336 11.10 3.56 -21.78
C ARG A 336 10.85 4.78 -20.92
N VAL A 337 11.55 4.86 -19.80
CA VAL A 337 11.46 5.97 -18.84
C VAL A 337 12.64 6.91 -18.98
N VAL A 338 12.41 8.17 -18.58
CA VAL A 338 13.43 9.22 -18.54
C VAL A 338 13.27 10.00 -17.24
N ARG A 339 14.37 10.53 -16.70
CA ARG A 339 14.32 11.42 -15.54
C ARG A 339 13.62 12.71 -15.93
N ASN A 340 12.69 13.17 -15.08
CA ASN A 340 12.05 14.45 -15.24
C ASN A 340 13.06 15.56 -14.86
N PRO A 341 13.46 16.43 -15.80
CA PRO A 341 14.48 17.46 -15.54
C PRO A 341 13.95 18.62 -14.67
N TYR A 342 12.65 18.67 -14.38
CA TYR A 342 12.00 19.77 -13.66
C TYR A 342 11.79 19.50 -12.16
N VAL A 343 12.14 18.32 -11.67
CA VAL A 343 11.91 17.91 -10.27
C VAL A 343 13.17 17.33 -9.65
N GLN A 344 13.25 17.46 -8.33
CA GLN A 344 14.28 16.82 -7.53
C GLN A 344 13.96 15.34 -7.31
N ALA A 345 14.89 14.60 -6.69
CA ALA A 345 14.67 13.23 -6.27
C ALA A 345 15.29 13.00 -4.88
N SER A 346 14.73 12.07 -4.12
CA SER A 346 15.30 11.58 -2.87
C SER A 346 16.62 10.82 -3.09
N ASP A 347 17.31 10.49 -2.01
CA ASP A 347 18.53 9.68 -2.03
C ASP A 347 18.31 8.27 -2.61
N TRP A 348 17.07 7.76 -2.60
CA TRP A 348 16.68 6.50 -3.23
C TRP A 348 16.22 6.67 -4.69
N GLY A 349 16.39 7.85 -5.28
CA GLY A 349 16.05 8.15 -6.68
C GLY A 349 14.55 8.38 -6.94
N TRP A 350 13.72 8.48 -5.90
CA TRP A 350 12.28 8.75 -6.07
C TRP A 350 12.05 10.23 -6.33
N GLN A 351 11.43 10.56 -7.47
CA GLN A 351 11.20 11.94 -7.90
C GLN A 351 10.18 12.64 -6.99
N ILE A 352 10.51 13.85 -6.53
CA ILE A 352 9.67 14.64 -5.63
C ILE A 352 8.81 15.57 -6.48
N ASP A 353 7.54 15.21 -6.65
CA ASP A 353 6.59 15.94 -7.48
C ASP A 353 5.27 16.16 -6.72
N PRO A 354 5.14 17.22 -5.92
CA PRO A 354 3.91 17.50 -5.19
C PRO A 354 2.73 17.81 -6.13
N VAL A 355 2.96 18.46 -7.26
CA VAL A 355 1.90 18.78 -8.25
C VAL A 355 1.33 17.50 -8.86
N GLY A 356 2.17 16.48 -9.02
CA GLY A 356 1.72 15.16 -9.45
C GLY A 356 0.71 14.50 -8.52
N LEU A 357 0.65 14.86 -7.22
CA LEU A 357 -0.42 14.40 -6.33
C LEU A 357 -1.76 15.02 -6.74
N ARG A 358 -1.79 16.33 -7.01
CA ARG A 358 -3.00 17.01 -7.52
C ARG A 358 -3.41 16.46 -8.88
N TYR A 359 -2.46 16.21 -9.78
CA TYR A 359 -2.74 15.54 -11.06
C TYR A 359 -3.37 14.16 -10.84
N SER A 360 -2.82 13.37 -9.93
CA SER A 360 -3.31 12.01 -9.62
C SER A 360 -4.73 12.02 -9.06
N LEU A 361 -5.02 12.94 -8.13
CA LEU A 361 -6.35 13.16 -7.57
C LEU A 361 -7.36 13.47 -8.67
N ASN A 362 -7.05 14.42 -9.57
CA ASN A 362 -7.93 14.76 -10.69
C ASN A 362 -8.09 13.59 -11.67
N ALA A 363 -6.99 12.95 -12.07
CA ALA A 363 -7.02 11.83 -13.02
C ALA A 363 -7.85 10.65 -12.51
N LEU A 364 -7.78 10.34 -11.20
CA LEU A 364 -8.61 9.32 -10.57
C LEU A 364 -10.06 9.78 -10.45
N TYR A 365 -10.29 10.98 -9.94
CA TYR A 365 -11.64 11.48 -9.65
C TYR A 365 -12.44 11.71 -10.93
N GLU A 366 -11.88 12.35 -11.95
CA GLU A 366 -12.55 12.56 -13.24
C GLU A 366 -12.83 11.25 -13.98
N ARG A 367 -11.98 10.23 -13.80
CA ARG A 367 -12.15 8.92 -14.45
C ARG A 367 -13.28 8.09 -13.85
N TYR A 368 -13.47 8.20 -12.53
CA TYR A 368 -14.27 7.25 -11.75
C TYR A 368 -15.43 7.89 -10.99
N ASN A 369 -15.31 9.16 -10.61
CA ASN A 369 -16.32 9.94 -9.90
C ASN A 369 -16.81 9.25 -8.61
N ILE A 370 -15.88 8.67 -7.84
CA ILE A 370 -16.10 8.11 -6.50
C ILE A 370 -15.08 8.68 -5.52
N PRO A 371 -15.32 8.64 -4.20
CA PRO A 371 -14.42 9.21 -3.20
C PRO A 371 -13.02 8.63 -3.28
N LEU A 372 -12.02 9.47 -3.01
CA LEU A 372 -10.61 9.09 -2.94
C LEU A 372 -10.12 9.11 -1.50
N PHE A 373 -9.07 8.33 -1.21
CA PHE A 373 -8.37 8.35 0.07
C PHE A 373 -6.87 8.22 -0.19
N ILE A 374 -6.09 9.26 0.16
CA ILE A 374 -4.62 9.16 0.14
C ILE A 374 -4.20 8.34 1.35
N VAL A 375 -4.02 7.05 1.13
CA VAL A 375 -3.74 6.08 2.19
C VAL A 375 -2.25 5.87 2.42
N GLU A 376 -1.42 6.48 1.58
CA GLU A 376 0.04 6.45 1.66
C GLU A 376 0.64 7.66 0.93
N ASN A 377 1.50 8.40 1.61
CA ASN A 377 2.41 9.40 1.04
C ASN A 377 3.59 9.56 2.00
N GLY A 378 4.81 9.75 1.51
CA GLY A 378 5.96 9.81 2.41
C GLY A 378 7.30 10.00 1.73
N LEU A 379 8.29 10.42 2.52
CA LEU A 379 9.66 10.59 2.08
C LEU A 379 10.57 9.69 2.91
N GLY A 380 11.09 8.64 2.27
CA GLY A 380 12.14 7.80 2.85
C GLY A 380 13.48 8.50 2.75
N ALA A 381 14.08 8.81 3.89
CA ALA A 381 15.35 9.51 4.00
C ALA A 381 16.14 9.04 5.22
N ARG A 382 17.44 9.36 5.26
CA ARG A 382 18.28 9.10 6.43
C ARG A 382 18.02 10.17 7.48
N ASP A 383 17.73 9.76 8.72
CA ASP A 383 17.70 10.67 9.86
C ASP A 383 19.05 10.71 10.56
N ALA A 384 19.43 11.90 11.05
CA ALA A 384 20.52 12.07 12.01
C ALA A 384 19.92 12.32 13.39
N VAL A 385 20.47 11.64 14.41
CA VAL A 385 20.19 11.94 15.82
C VAL A 385 21.28 12.91 16.27
N GLU A 386 20.89 14.13 16.65
CA GLU A 386 21.80 15.16 17.12
C GLU A 386 22.37 14.81 18.50
N GLU A 387 23.42 15.52 18.94
CA GLU A 387 24.05 15.29 20.25
C GLU A 387 23.07 15.43 21.43
N ASP A 388 22.05 16.28 21.30
CA ASP A 388 21.00 16.48 22.31
C ASP A 388 19.86 15.45 22.22
N GLY A 389 19.95 14.49 21.29
CA GLY A 389 18.96 13.45 21.04
C GLY A 389 17.79 13.88 20.14
N THR A 390 17.76 15.11 19.65
CA THR A 390 16.75 15.58 18.71
C THR A 390 17.00 15.06 17.29
N ILE A 391 15.96 15.07 16.46
CA ILE A 391 16.03 14.68 15.05
C ILE A 391 15.35 15.78 14.23
N ASN A 392 16.17 16.56 13.53
CA ASN A 392 15.72 17.72 12.76
C ASN A 392 15.43 17.34 11.30
N ASP A 393 14.23 16.84 11.06
CA ASP A 393 13.79 16.34 9.75
C ASP A 393 13.00 17.38 8.93
N ASP A 394 13.57 18.58 8.79
CA ASP A 394 12.96 19.69 8.02
C ASP A 394 12.68 19.32 6.56
N TYR A 395 13.49 18.45 5.96
CA TYR A 395 13.28 17.94 4.61
C TYR A 395 11.97 17.12 4.49
N ARG A 396 11.59 16.43 5.56
CA ARG A 396 10.37 15.61 5.61
C ARG A 396 9.14 16.50 5.81
N ILE A 397 9.27 17.49 6.69
CA ILE A 397 8.26 18.54 6.87
C ILE A 397 8.00 19.26 5.53
N GLN A 398 9.06 19.66 4.82
CA GLN A 398 8.93 20.36 3.54
C GLN A 398 8.23 19.48 2.49
N TYR A 399 8.62 18.21 2.36
CA TYR A 399 7.95 17.27 1.46
C TYR A 399 6.44 17.18 1.74
N PHE A 400 6.05 16.95 3.00
CA PHE A 400 4.65 16.82 3.34
C PHE A 400 3.88 18.13 3.19
N ARG A 401 4.46 19.27 3.58
CA ARG A 401 3.88 20.59 3.36
C ARG A 401 3.51 20.79 1.89
N ASP A 402 4.45 20.51 0.98
CA ASP A 402 4.25 20.73 -0.45
C ASP A 402 3.13 19.83 -1.02
N HIS A 403 3.07 18.56 -0.59
CA HIS A 403 2.02 17.64 -1.02
C HIS A 403 0.65 17.99 -0.42
N ILE A 404 0.59 18.39 0.85
CA ILE A 404 -0.65 18.80 1.51
C ILE A 404 -1.21 20.07 0.85
N GLN A 405 -0.36 21.01 0.43
CA GLN A 405 -0.81 22.18 -0.33
C GLN A 405 -1.48 21.80 -1.66
N GLU A 406 -0.90 20.86 -2.42
CA GLU A 406 -1.48 20.40 -3.69
C GLU A 406 -2.73 19.54 -3.49
N MET A 407 -2.78 18.73 -2.42
CA MET A 407 -3.98 18.03 -1.99
C MET A 407 -5.12 18.99 -1.65
N LYS A 408 -4.85 20.06 -0.87
CA LYS A 408 -5.85 21.09 -0.55
C LYS A 408 -6.37 21.77 -1.82
N LYS A 409 -5.49 22.10 -2.78
CA LYS A 409 -5.91 22.66 -4.08
C LYS A 409 -6.84 21.72 -4.85
N ALA A 410 -6.58 20.41 -4.83
CA ALA A 410 -7.45 19.43 -5.48
C ALA A 410 -8.87 19.43 -4.89
N VAL A 411 -8.99 19.57 -3.56
CA VAL A 411 -10.29 19.65 -2.89
C VAL A 411 -10.95 21.01 -3.13
N GLU A 412 -10.23 22.11 -2.92
CA GLU A 412 -10.78 23.47 -2.94
C GLU A 412 -11.12 23.97 -4.35
N LEU A 413 -10.19 23.77 -5.28
CA LEU A 413 -10.25 24.36 -6.62
C LEU A 413 -10.84 23.39 -7.63
N ASP A 414 -10.51 22.10 -7.50
CA ASP A 414 -10.88 21.09 -8.49
C ASP A 414 -12.12 20.27 -8.08
N GLY A 415 -12.55 20.36 -6.82
CA GLY A 415 -13.76 19.72 -6.31
C GLY A 415 -13.64 18.21 -6.10
N VAL A 416 -12.42 17.70 -5.89
CA VAL A 416 -12.19 16.28 -5.61
C VAL A 416 -12.75 15.89 -4.25
N ASP A 417 -13.56 14.83 -4.21
CA ASP A 417 -14.04 14.24 -2.95
C ASP A 417 -12.94 13.38 -2.32
N LEU A 418 -12.27 13.94 -1.32
CA LEU A 418 -11.15 13.32 -0.63
C LEU A 418 -11.51 13.04 0.84
N MET A 419 -11.48 11.75 1.20
CA MET A 419 -11.86 11.26 2.52
C MET A 419 -10.84 11.62 3.61
N GLY A 420 -9.55 11.60 3.28
CA GLY A 420 -8.48 11.75 4.26
C GLY A 420 -7.08 11.62 3.69
N TYR A 421 -6.10 11.67 4.60
CA TYR A 421 -4.67 11.63 4.30
C TYR A 421 -3.89 10.97 5.43
N THR A 422 -3.22 9.86 5.12
CA THR A 422 -2.42 9.08 6.08
C THR A 422 -0.98 8.90 5.60
N PRO A 423 -0.02 9.72 6.07
CA PRO A 423 1.40 9.55 5.83
C PRO A 423 1.89 8.14 6.12
N TRP A 424 2.69 7.61 5.19
CA TRP A 424 3.27 6.28 5.27
C TRP A 424 4.37 6.22 6.32
N GLY A 425 4.44 5.09 7.02
CA GLY A 425 5.48 4.81 8.01
C GLY A 425 5.51 5.89 9.08
N CYS A 426 4.33 6.31 9.58
CA CYS A 426 4.20 7.41 10.55
C CYS A 426 5.01 7.19 11.84
N ILE A 427 5.35 5.94 12.13
CA ILE A 427 6.43 5.49 13.00
C ILE A 427 7.45 4.74 12.14
N ASP A 428 8.74 4.96 12.40
CA ASP A 428 9.80 4.26 11.66
C ASP A 428 9.60 2.75 11.69
N LEU A 429 9.75 2.11 10.54
CA LEU A 429 9.46 0.70 10.32
C LEU A 429 10.41 0.12 9.27
N VAL A 430 10.39 -1.20 9.11
CA VAL A 430 11.19 -1.89 8.08
C VAL A 430 10.66 -1.54 6.69
N SER A 431 11.47 -0.95 5.82
CA SER A 431 11.05 -0.58 4.47
C SER A 431 10.63 -1.82 3.65
N ALA A 432 9.65 -1.68 2.76
CA ALA A 432 9.15 -2.81 1.97
C ALA A 432 10.20 -3.31 0.96
N GLY A 433 10.56 -2.44 -0.01
CA GLY A 433 11.39 -2.81 -1.16
C GLY A 433 12.83 -3.19 -0.81
N THR A 434 13.40 -2.64 0.25
CA THR A 434 14.81 -2.90 0.64
C THR A 434 14.96 -3.56 2.00
N GLY A 435 13.94 -3.61 2.86
CA GLY A 435 14.08 -4.20 4.19
C GLY A 435 14.96 -3.36 5.13
N GLU A 436 15.06 -2.05 4.90
CA GLU A 436 15.95 -1.13 5.61
C GLU A 436 15.20 -0.41 6.74
N MET A 437 15.86 -0.26 7.89
CA MET A 437 15.50 0.71 8.94
C MET A 437 16.08 2.10 8.67
N GLU A 438 17.22 2.21 7.98
CA GLU A 438 17.84 3.50 7.65
C GLU A 438 17.01 4.36 6.69
N LYS A 439 16.12 3.74 5.90
CA LYS A 439 15.16 4.44 5.05
C LYS A 439 13.93 4.83 5.89
N ARG A 440 14.07 5.90 6.67
CA ARG A 440 13.09 6.33 7.68
C ARG A 440 12.01 7.23 7.09
N TYR A 441 10.78 7.05 7.58
CA TYR A 441 9.60 7.80 7.13
C TYR A 441 8.89 8.53 8.28
N GLY A 442 9.08 8.09 9.53
CA GLY A 442 8.16 8.43 10.59
C GLY A 442 8.27 9.84 11.12
N PHE A 443 7.20 10.24 11.79
CA PHE A 443 7.18 11.33 12.77
C PHE A 443 7.78 10.86 14.10
N ILE A 444 7.76 9.55 14.33
CA ILE A 444 8.32 8.87 15.50
C ILE A 444 9.52 8.04 15.03
N TYR A 445 10.68 8.38 15.55
CA TYR A 445 11.91 7.61 15.37
C TYR A 445 11.88 6.34 16.21
N VAL A 446 12.41 5.25 15.68
CA VAL A 446 12.67 4.01 16.42
C VAL A 446 14.16 3.72 16.40
N ASP A 447 14.75 3.55 17.59
CA ASP A 447 16.15 3.17 17.77
C ASP A 447 16.38 1.70 17.37
N LYS A 448 16.56 1.51 16.06
CA LYS A 448 16.97 0.26 15.40
C LYS A 448 17.70 0.56 14.10
N ASP A 449 18.79 -0.14 13.84
CA ASP A 449 19.56 -0.05 12.59
C ASP A 449 19.25 -1.22 11.63
N ASN A 450 19.95 -1.26 10.49
CA ASN A 450 19.80 -2.30 9.47
C ASN A 450 20.37 -3.67 9.88
N GLU A 451 21.19 -3.72 10.92
CA GLU A 451 21.77 -4.96 11.48
C GLU A 451 20.90 -5.52 12.63
N GLY A 452 19.86 -4.78 13.03
CA GLY A 452 18.96 -5.14 14.11
C GLY A 452 19.42 -4.65 15.48
N ASN A 453 20.48 -3.84 15.57
CA ASN A 453 20.93 -3.27 16.83
C ASN A 453 20.08 -2.04 17.19
N GLY A 454 19.87 -1.82 18.49
CA GLY A 454 19.15 -0.66 19.02
C GLY A 454 18.25 -1.04 20.20
N THR A 455 17.78 -0.03 20.93
CA THR A 455 16.94 -0.22 22.13
C THR A 455 15.45 -0.37 21.82
N LEU A 456 15.04 -0.12 20.57
CA LEU A 456 13.66 0.04 20.12
C LEU A 456 12.93 1.23 20.79
N GLU A 457 13.66 2.16 21.42
CA GLU A 457 13.07 3.37 22.00
C GLU A 457 12.40 4.23 20.91
N ARG A 458 11.23 4.79 21.25
CA ARG A 458 10.51 5.74 20.40
C ARG A 458 10.86 7.17 20.78
N LYS A 459 11.29 7.97 19.80
CA LYS A 459 11.59 9.41 19.98
C LYS A 459 10.78 10.25 19.00
N LYS A 460 10.29 11.39 19.46
CA LYS A 460 9.56 12.34 18.60
C LYS A 460 10.58 13.09 17.73
N LYS A 461 10.39 13.06 16.42
CA LYS A 461 11.15 13.91 15.49
C LYS A 461 10.56 15.33 15.49
N LYS A 462 11.25 16.29 14.89
CA LYS A 462 10.72 17.66 14.71
C LYS A 462 9.37 17.66 13.99
N SER A 463 9.21 16.79 13.00
CA SER A 463 7.98 16.60 12.24
C SER A 463 6.77 16.13 13.07
N PHE A 464 6.97 15.59 14.27
CA PHE A 464 5.89 15.17 15.17
C PHE A 464 5.00 16.34 15.62
N GLU A 465 5.60 17.37 16.21
CA GLU A 465 4.85 18.54 16.67
C GLU A 465 4.32 19.36 15.50
N TRP A 466 5.03 19.35 14.36
CA TRP A 466 4.54 19.92 13.11
C TRP A 466 3.24 19.26 12.65
N TYR A 467 3.21 17.92 12.52
CA TYR A 467 2.03 17.22 12.01
C TYR A 467 0.85 17.30 12.98
N LYS A 468 1.12 17.29 14.29
CA LYS A 468 0.14 17.59 15.33
C LYS A 468 -0.54 18.96 15.13
N HIS A 469 0.25 19.97 14.77
CA HIS A 469 -0.27 21.31 14.47
C HIS A 469 -1.08 21.35 13.17
N VAL A 470 -0.63 20.63 12.13
CA VAL A 470 -1.39 20.44 10.89
C VAL A 470 -2.77 19.87 11.19
N ILE A 471 -2.86 18.78 11.96
CA ILE A 471 -4.14 18.14 12.28
C ILE A 471 -5.02 19.07 13.12
N LYS A 472 -4.44 19.72 14.13
CA LYS A 472 -5.17 20.66 15.01
C LYS A 472 -5.81 21.81 14.23
N THR A 473 -5.14 22.29 13.20
CA THR A 473 -5.61 23.39 12.34
C THR A 473 -6.36 22.92 11.10
N ASN A 474 -6.63 21.61 10.99
CA ASN A 474 -7.22 20.96 9.81
C ASN A 474 -6.49 21.34 8.49
N GLY A 475 -5.16 21.44 8.54
CA GLY A 475 -4.31 21.79 7.41
C GLY A 475 -4.30 23.26 7.03
N GLU A 476 -4.85 24.17 7.85
CA GLU A 476 -4.75 25.62 7.59
C GLU A 476 -3.37 26.19 7.89
N GLU A 477 -2.65 25.62 8.85
CA GLU A 477 -1.26 26.00 9.16
C GLU A 477 -0.32 24.82 8.90
N LEU A 478 0.67 25.04 8.01
CA LEU A 478 1.64 24.05 7.55
C LEU A 478 3.09 24.54 7.74
#